data_AF-A0A927J511-F1
#
_entry.id   AF-A0A927J511-F1
#
_cell.length_a   1.000
_cell.length_b   1.000
_cell.length_c   1.000
_cell.angle_alpha   90.00
_cell.angle_beta   90.00
_cell.angle_gamma   90.00
#
_symmetry.space_group_name_H-M   'P 1'
#
loop_
_entity.id
_entity.type
_entity.pdbx_description
1 polymer ?
#
loop_
_entity_poly.entity_id
_entity_poly.type
_entity_poly.pdbx_seq_one_letter_code
_entity_poly.pdbx_strand_id
1 'polypeptide(L)'
;MGALKIDCYCDEHQMKKIVDTVTEHLSDSGRYNIADFDDQIGDVRVCVEFDTYMDTVKLKVSEVLDSDWDLLYEDTAVLTSRLRTVLADYNKENKEIRYQAHHVLKDRANNF
;
A
#
# COMPACT_ATOMS: atom_id res chain seq x y z
N MET A 1 4.64 11.03 30.11
CA MET A 1 4.40 11.16 28.66
C MET A 1 2.96 10.77 28.43
N GLY A 2 2.05 11.74 28.31
CA GLY A 2 0.66 11.45 28.00
C GLY A 2 0.57 11.02 26.54
N ALA A 3 0.08 9.81 26.29
CA ALA A 3 -0.23 9.39 24.93
C ALA A 3 -1.32 10.34 24.40
N LEU A 4 -1.01 11.10 23.34
CA LEU A 4 -2.02 11.85 22.60
C LEU A 4 -3.02 10.82 22.09
N LYS A 5 -4.26 10.91 22.58
CA LYS A 5 -5.35 10.06 22.13
C LYS A 5 -5.71 10.56 20.74
N ILE A 6 -5.29 9.82 19.72
CA ILE A 6 -5.71 10.07 18.34
C ILE A 6 -7.17 9.61 18.28
N ASP A 7 -8.10 10.55 18.13
CA ASP A 7 -9.52 10.23 17.88
C ASP A 7 -9.67 9.99 16.39
N CYS A 8 -9.58 8.71 16.00
CA CYS A 8 -9.87 8.28 14.64
C CYS A 8 -11.38 8.07 14.46
N TYR A 9 -11.88 8.35 13.26
CA TYR A 9 -13.23 8.00 12.85
C TYR A 9 -13.36 6.48 12.62
N CYS A 10 -12.39 5.89 11.91
CA CYS A 10 -12.35 4.45 11.68
C CYS A 10 -11.85 3.75 12.93
N ASP A 11 -12.54 2.67 13.32
CA ASP A 11 -11.98 1.75 14.30
C ASP A 11 -10.84 0.91 13.71
N GLU A 12 -10.16 0.16 14.57
CA GLU A 12 -9.03 -0.68 14.18
C GLU A 12 -9.43 -1.76 13.17
N HIS A 13 -10.67 -2.26 13.23
CA HIS A 13 -11.16 -3.30 12.32
C HIS A 13 -11.42 -2.74 10.92
N GLN A 14 -12.05 -1.57 10.83
CA GLN A 14 -12.28 -0.85 9.58
C GLN A 14 -10.95 -0.44 8.96
N MET A 15 -10.03 0.14 9.74
CA MET A 15 -8.70 0.52 9.25
C MET A 15 -7.91 -0.70 8.76
N LYS A 16 -7.98 -1.85 9.45
CA LYS A 16 -7.37 -3.10 8.97
C LYS A 16 -7.96 -3.53 7.63
N LYS A 17 -9.29 -3.52 7.51
CA LYS A 17 -9.97 -3.89 6.27
C LYS A 17 -9.54 -2.99 5.10
N ILE A 18 -9.44 -1.68 5.33
CA ILE A 18 -8.94 -0.73 4.33
C ILE A 18 -7.54 -1.12 3.86
N VAL A 19 -6.62 -1.35 4.79
CA VAL A 19 -5.23 -1.74 4.45
C VAL A 19 -5.19 -3.08 3.70
N ASP A 20 -5.97 -4.08 4.13
CA ASP A 20 -6.03 -5.37 3.46
C ASP A 20 -6.52 -5.22 2.01
N THR A 21 -7.59 -4.44 1.78
CA THR A 21 -8.14 -4.21 0.43
C THR A 21 -7.16 -3.46 -0.47
N VAL A 22 -6.45 -2.45 0.04
CA VAL A 22 -5.42 -1.75 -0.73
C VAL A 22 -4.23 -2.69 -1.03
N THR A 23 -3.89 -3.60 -0.11
CA THR A 23 -2.82 -4.58 -0.30
C THR A 23 -3.18 -5.63 -1.36
N GLU A 24 -4.44 -6.07 -1.39
CA GLU A 24 -4.96 -6.96 -2.43
C GLU A 24 -4.90 -6.27 -3.79
N HIS A 25 -5.34 -5.01 -3.88
CA HIS A 25 -5.22 -4.19 -5.10
C HIS A 25 -3.78 -4.08 -5.61
N LEU A 26 -2.81 -3.91 -4.71
CA LEU A 26 -1.38 -3.90 -5.06
C LEU A 26 -0.88 -5.24 -5.61
N SER A 27 -1.44 -6.34 -5.10
CA SER A 27 -1.06 -7.71 -5.47
C SER A 27 -1.66 -8.11 -6.83
N ASP A 28 -2.87 -7.64 -7.11
CA ASP A 28 -3.59 -7.90 -8.37
C ASP A 28 -3.12 -6.99 -9.51
N SER A 29 -2.55 -5.83 -9.17
CA SER A 29 -2.05 -4.87 -10.14
C SER A 29 -0.77 -5.31 -10.83
N GLY A 30 -0.66 -5.01 -12.13
CA GLY A 30 0.57 -5.22 -12.89
C GLY A 30 1.72 -4.35 -12.38
N ARG A 31 2.86 -4.96 -12.04
CA ARG A 31 4.01 -4.31 -11.38
C ARG A 31 4.55 -3.01 -12.01
N TYR A 32 4.31 -2.80 -13.30
CA TYR A 32 4.83 -1.65 -14.05
C TYR A 32 3.86 -0.49 -14.14
N ASN A 33 2.58 -0.73 -13.82
CA ASN A 33 1.54 0.27 -13.86
C ASN A 33 0.50 -0.11 -12.81
N ILE A 34 0.79 0.22 -11.56
CA ILE A 34 -0.15 0.06 -10.46
C ILE A 34 -1.13 1.22 -10.58
N ALA A 35 -2.40 0.89 -10.79
CA ALA A 35 -3.45 1.88 -10.83
C ALA A 35 -3.66 2.48 -9.44
N ASP A 36 -4.07 3.75 -9.40
CA ASP A 36 -4.54 4.36 -8.16
C ASP A 36 -5.73 3.57 -7.60
N PHE A 37 -5.81 3.53 -6.27
CA PHE A 37 -6.93 2.94 -5.56
C PHE A 37 -7.91 4.04 -5.18
N ASP A 38 -9.18 3.89 -5.55
CA ASP A 38 -10.24 4.82 -5.23
C ASP A 38 -11.53 4.04 -5.05
N ASP A 39 -11.90 3.77 -3.81
CA ASP A 39 -13.06 2.96 -3.49
C ASP A 39 -13.72 3.38 -2.17
N GLN A 40 -14.99 3.02 -2.01
CA GLN A 40 -15.77 3.23 -0.80
C GLN A 40 -15.74 1.97 0.06
N ILE A 41 -15.19 2.08 1.27
CA ILE A 41 -15.08 0.96 2.22
C ILE A 41 -15.90 1.28 3.46
N GLY A 42 -17.13 0.78 3.48
CA GLY A 42 -18.09 1.13 4.52
C GLY A 42 -18.67 2.52 4.23
N ASP A 43 -18.51 3.43 5.18
CA ASP A 43 -19.00 4.80 5.13
C ASP A 43 -17.93 5.84 4.75
N VAL A 44 -16.67 5.40 4.60
CA VAL A 44 -15.56 6.25 4.18
C VAL A 44 -15.14 5.94 2.74
N ARG A 45 -14.64 6.96 2.04
CA ARG A 45 -13.96 6.81 0.76
C ARG A 45 -12.46 6.80 1.00
N VAL A 46 -11.77 5.88 0.33
CA VAL A 46 -10.32 5.73 0.46
C VAL A 46 -9.69 5.95 -0.90
N CYS A 47 -8.83 6.96 -0.97
CA CYS A 47 -8.08 7.31 -2.16
C CYS A 47 -6.59 7.07 -1.89
N VAL A 48 -5.91 6.31 -2.74
CA VAL A 48 -4.48 6.02 -2.64
C VAL A 48 -3.85 6.16 -4.01
N GLU A 49 -2.94 7.12 -4.16
CA GLU A 49 -2.15 7.30 -5.37
C GLU A 49 -0.78 6.65 -5.22
N PHE A 50 -0.38 5.90 -6.24
CA PHE A 50 0.93 5.24 -6.28
C PHE A 50 1.84 5.88 -7.32
N ASP A 51 3.14 5.90 -7.03
CA ASP A 51 4.18 6.27 -7.98
C ASP A 51 5.09 5.06 -8.21
N THR A 52 5.19 4.61 -9.46
CA THR A 52 6.05 3.50 -9.86
C THR A 52 7.29 4.04 -10.55
N TYR A 53 8.43 3.94 -9.88
CA TYR A 53 9.72 4.33 -10.47
C TYR A 53 10.68 3.14 -10.52
N MET A 54 11.08 2.81 -11.76
CA MET A 54 11.84 1.60 -12.10
C MET A 54 11.09 0.34 -11.64
N ASP A 55 11.38 -0.07 -10.41
CA ASP A 55 10.94 -1.32 -9.79
C ASP A 55 10.50 -1.11 -8.33
N THR A 56 10.37 0.14 -7.92
CA THR A 56 9.92 0.53 -6.59
C THR A 56 8.56 1.19 -6.71
N VAL A 57 7.62 0.73 -5.90
CA VAL A 57 6.32 1.37 -5.70
C VAL A 57 6.40 2.29 -4.50
N LYS A 58 5.98 3.53 -4.65
CA LYS A 58 5.92 4.53 -3.58
C LYS A 58 4.49 5.02 -3.39
N LEU A 59 4.19 5.38 -2.15
CA LEU A 59 2.97 6.08 -1.81
C LEU A 59 3.15 7.55 -2.18
N LYS A 60 2.31 8.07 -3.07
CA LYS A 60 2.28 9.49 -3.45
C LYS A 60 1.29 10.25 -2.57
N VAL A 61 0.06 9.74 -2.48
CA VAL A 61 -1.02 10.28 -1.66
C VAL A 61 -1.80 9.11 -1.03
N SER A 62 -2.29 9.30 0.19
CA SER A 62 -3.36 8.48 0.76
C SER A 62 -4.29 9.38 1.53
N GLU A 63 -5.59 9.22 1.34
CA GLU A 63 -6.63 10.05 1.94
C GLU A 63 -7.81 9.14 2.35
N VAL A 64 -8.33 9.39 3.55
CA VAL A 64 -9.59 8.82 4.02
C VAL A 64 -10.57 9.97 4.14
N LEU A 65 -11.68 9.89 3.41
CA LEU A 65 -12.70 10.92 3.35
C LEU A 65 -14.00 10.39 3.97
N ASP A 66 -14.73 11.25 4.65
CA ASP A 66 -16.08 10.94 5.11
C ASP A 66 -17.12 11.06 3.99
N SER A 67 -18.40 10.93 4.35
CA SER A 67 -19.53 11.03 3.42
C SER A 67 -19.69 12.41 2.77
N ASP A 68 -19.21 13.46 3.43
CA ASP A 68 -19.24 14.84 2.96
C ASP A 68 -17.96 15.21 2.18
N TRP A 69 -17.08 14.23 1.96
CA TRP A 69 -15.80 14.34 1.26
C TRP A 69 -14.76 15.15 2.04
N ASP A 70 -14.96 15.32 3.34
CA ASP A 70 -14.01 15.98 4.22
C ASP A 70 -12.90 15.01 4.63
N LEU A 71 -11.67 15.52 4.65
CA LEU A 71 -10.48 14.73 4.98
C LEU A 71 -10.44 14.39 6.47
N LEU A 72 -10.44 13.09 6.76
CA LEU A 72 -10.22 12.55 8.10
C LEU A 72 -8.71 12.48 8.36
N TYR A 73 -8.14 13.54 8.95
CA TYR A 73 -6.69 13.72 9.09
C TYR A 73 -6.02 12.61 9.91
N GLU A 74 -6.63 12.22 11.03
CA GLU A 74 -6.14 11.19 11.94
C GLU A 74 -6.10 9.83 11.24
N ASP A 75 -7.22 9.42 10.63
CA ASP A 75 -7.34 8.18 9.85
C ASP A 75 -6.37 8.16 8.67
N THR A 76 -6.26 9.28 7.97
CA THR A 76 -5.32 9.46 6.87
C THR A 76 -3.87 9.26 7.32
N ALA A 77 -3.49 9.82 8.47
CA ALA A 77 -2.16 9.65 9.03
C ALA A 77 -1.88 8.18 9.40
N VAL A 78 -2.88 7.50 9.98
CA VAL A 78 -2.79 6.07 10.32
C VAL A 78 -2.66 5.22 9.06
N LEU A 79 -3.50 5.46 8.04
CA LEU A 79 -3.45 4.78 6.76
C LEU A 79 -2.09 4.97 6.08
N THR A 80 -1.62 6.22 6.00
CA THR A 80 -0.30 6.57 5.43
C THR A 80 0.82 5.76 6.10
N SER A 81 0.80 5.70 7.43
CA SER A 81 1.80 4.97 8.21
C SER A 81 1.80 3.48 7.88
N ARG A 82 0.61 2.85 7.84
CA ARG A 82 0.47 1.41 7.57
C ARG A 82 0.84 1.06 6.13
N LEU A 83 0.39 1.85 5.15
CA LEU A 83 0.70 1.62 3.74
C LEU A 83 2.20 1.76 3.43
N ARG A 84 2.91 2.65 4.14
CA ARG A 84 4.38 2.74 4.01
C ARG A 84 5.07 1.43 4.40
N THR A 85 4.59 0.76 5.45
CA THR A 85 5.11 -0.55 5.85
C THR A 85 4.78 -1.61 4.79
N VAL A 86 3.52 -1.68 4.34
CA VAL A 86 3.09 -2.60 3.29
C VAL A 86 3.94 -2.45 2.02
N LEU A 87 4.16 -1.22 1.56
CA LEU A 87 4.99 -0.96 0.38
C LEU A 87 6.46 -1.29 0.59
N ALA A 88 7.00 -1.12 1.80
CA ALA A 88 8.37 -1.52 2.10
C ALA A 88 8.54 -3.04 1.96
N ASP A 89 7.58 -3.80 2.48
CA ASP A 89 7.57 -5.27 2.38
C ASP A 89 7.35 -5.72 0.92
N TYR A 90 6.35 -5.16 0.24
CA TYR A 90 6.09 -5.42 -1.19
C TYR A 90 7.33 -5.20 -2.08
N ASN A 91 8.05 -4.09 -1.87
CA ASN A 91 9.26 -3.79 -2.63
C ASN A 91 10.41 -4.74 -2.29
N LYS A 92 10.54 -5.15 -1.02
CA LYS A 92 11.56 -6.10 -0.59
C LYS A 92 11.34 -7.48 -1.23
N GLU A 93 10.12 -8.00 -1.16
CA GLU A 93 9.76 -9.28 -1.76
C GLU A 93 10.02 -9.28 -3.28
N ASN A 94 9.61 -8.20 -3.96
CA ASN A 94 9.87 -8.05 -5.39
C ASN A 94 11.36 -8.05 -5.74
N LYS A 95 12.21 -7.46 -4.89
CA LYS A 95 13.66 -7.49 -5.06
C LYS A 95 14.22 -8.91 -4.89
N GLU A 96 13.73 -9.67 -3.91
CA GLU A 96 14.15 -11.05 -3.64
C GLU A 96 13.75 -11.99 -4.79
N ILE A 97 12.52 -11.89 -5.30
CA ILE A 97 12.05 -12.67 -6.45
C ILE A 97 12.94 -12.46 -7.67
N ARG A 98 13.34 -11.20 -7.95
CA ARG A 98 14.25 -10.90 -9.06
C ARG A 98 15.63 -11.48 -8.86
N TYR A 99 16.16 -11.39 -7.65
CA TYR A 99 17.46 -11.97 -7.32
C TYR A 99 17.45 -13.48 -7.57
N GLN A 100 16.41 -14.18 -7.11
CA GLN A 100 16.25 -15.62 -7.34
C GLN A 100 16.10 -15.94 -8.84
N ALA A 101 15.29 -15.19 -9.58
CA ALA A 101 15.11 -15.39 -11.02
C ALA A 101 16.43 -15.21 -11.80
N HIS A 102 17.22 -14.19 -11.46
CA HIS A 102 18.55 -14.00 -12.04
C HIS A 102 19.50 -15.16 -11.73
N HIS A 103 19.44 -15.71 -10.51
CA HIS A 103 20.25 -16.86 -10.13
C HIS A 103 19.91 -18.11 -10.97
N VAL A 104 18.62 -18.38 -11.17
CA VAL A 104 18.16 -19.51 -12.03
C VAL A 104 18.63 -19.33 -13.47
N LEU A 105 18.55 -18.12 -14.02
CA LEU A 105 19.04 -17.84 -15.38
C LEU A 105 20.55 -18.04 -15.50
N LYS A 106 21.32 -17.60 -14.50
CA LYS A 106 22.77 -17.79 -14.45
C LYS A 106 23.15 -19.26 -14.34
N ASP A 107 22.47 -20.03 -13.49
CA ASP A 107 22.72 -21.47 -13.34
C ASP A 107 22.38 -22.24 -14.62
N ARG A 108 21.36 -21.82 -15.36
CA ARG A 108 21.06 -22.37 -16.71
C ARG A 108 22.14 -22.02 -17.74
N ALA A 109 22.66 -20.79 -17.71
CA ALA A 109 23.70 -20.36 -18.63
C ALA A 109 25.05 -21.05 -18.39
N ASN A 110 25.34 -21.43 -17.15
CA ASN A 110 26.58 -22.12 -16.77
C ASN A 110 26.54 -23.66 -16.91
N ASN A 111 25.39 -24.23 -17.29
CA ASN A 111 25.20 -25.67 -17.51
C ASN A 111 25.28 -26.05 -19.02
N PHE A 112 25.85 -25.18 -19.85
CA PHE A 112 26.27 -25.43 -21.23
C PHE A 112 27.79 -25.30 -21.33
#